data_AF-A0A7S2JZN6-F1
#
_entry.id   AF-A0A7S2JZN6-F1
#
_cell.length_a   1.000
_cell.length_b   1.000
_cell.length_c   1.000
_cell.angle_alpha   90.00
_cell.angle_beta   90.00
_cell.angle_gamma   90.00
#
_symmetry.space_group_name_H-M   'P 1'
#
loop_
_entity.id
_entity.type
_entity.pdbx_description
1 polymer ?
#
loop_
_entity_poly.entity_id
_entity_poly.type
_entity_poly.pdbx_seq_one_letter_code
_entity_poly.pdbx_strand_id
1 'polypeptide(L)'
;QEHDHLEISENVVNELLLICSVIGSTGDGGVFVPVTDCLNWLQDLQRALRRDDDATRSIALLLGSWQVVQTKLLPIVLACQYDSALVMTVVKLLVILTKPLSGGAQKAAKLVL
;
A
#
# COMPACT_ATOMS: atom_id res chain seq x y z
N GLN A 1 29.92 -4.53 10.83
CA GLN A 1 29.47 -5.48 9.80
C GLN A 1 28.16 -6.03 10.33
N GLU A 2 27.01 -5.50 9.94
CA GLU A 2 26.46 -5.44 8.58
C GLU A 2 25.50 -4.24 8.52
N HIS A 3 25.69 -3.33 7.56
CA HIS A 3 24.69 -2.30 7.27
C HIS A 3 23.57 -3.01 6.50
N ASP A 4 22.55 -3.47 7.22
CA ASP A 4 21.37 -4.11 6.66
C ASP A 4 20.51 -3.02 5.99
N HIS A 5 20.92 -2.65 4.78
CA HIS A 5 20.23 -1.67 3.96
C HIS A 5 18.90 -2.31 3.54
N LEU A 6 17.79 -1.74 4.03
CA LEU A 6 16.43 -2.02 3.58
C LEU A 6 16.22 -1.51 2.16
N GLU A 7 16.98 -2.06 1.22
CA GLU A 7 16.96 -1.64 -0.17
C GLU A 7 15.83 -2.34 -0.90
N ILE A 8 14.69 -1.64 -0.94
CA ILE A 8 13.66 -1.91 -1.93
C ILE A 8 14.26 -1.53 -3.29
N SER A 9 14.26 -2.47 -4.24
CA SER A 9 14.80 -2.19 -5.57
C SER A 9 14.03 -1.03 -6.24
N GLU A 10 14.75 -0.21 -6.99
CA GLU A 10 14.17 0.96 -7.67
C GLU A 10 12.98 0.58 -8.56
N ASN A 11 13.05 -0.59 -9.20
CA ASN A 11 11.95 -1.12 -10.02
C ASN A 11 10.66 -1.32 -9.21
N VAL A 12 10.77 -1.87 -8.00
CA VAL A 12 9.62 -2.06 -7.10
C VAL A 12 9.08 -0.72 -6.64
N VAL A 13 9.95 0.24 -6.29
CA VAL A 13 9.53 1.59 -5.92
C VAL A 13 8.75 2.25 -7.06
N ASN A 14 9.28 2.19 -8.28
CA ASN A 14 8.63 2.76 -9.47
C ASN A 14 7.28 2.09 -9.78
N GLU A 15 7.19 0.77 -9.64
CA GLU A 15 5.93 0.04 -9.79
C GLU A 15 4.90 0.48 -8.75
N LEU A 16 5.30 0.61 -7.48
CA LEU A 16 4.40 1.06 -6.41
C LEU A 16 3.96 2.51 -6.60
N LEU A 17 4.84 3.40 -7.06
CA LEU A 17 4.51 4.78 -7.40
C LEU A 17 3.50 4.83 -8.54
N LEU A 18 3.71 4.04 -9.60
CA LEU A 18 2.77 3.92 -10.70
C LEU A 18 1.40 3.49 -10.17
N ILE A 19 1.33 2.37 -9.44
CA ILE A 19 0.07 1.84 -8.88
C ILE A 19 -0.64 2.90 -8.02
N CYS A 20 0.06 3.52 -7.07
CA CYS A 20 -0.55 4.46 -6.13
C CYS A 20 -0.97 5.79 -6.79
N SER A 21 -0.31 6.19 -7.87
CA SER A 21 -0.67 7.40 -8.62
C SER A 21 -1.91 7.21 -9.49
N VAL A 22 -2.10 6.02 -10.09
CA VAL A 22 -3.17 5.77 -11.06
C VAL A 22 -4.47 5.22 -10.47
N ILE A 23 -4.42 4.61 -9.27
CA ILE A 23 -5.59 3.99 -8.61
C ILE A 23 -6.78 4.93 -8.49
N GLY A 24 -6.52 6.23 -8.29
CA GLY A 24 -7.55 7.25 -8.23
C GLY A 24 -7.07 8.51 -7.52
N SER A 25 -7.94 9.52 -7.52
CA SER A 25 -7.66 10.81 -6.92
C SER A 25 -8.88 11.38 -6.22
N THR A 26 -8.64 12.23 -5.23
CA THR A 26 -9.68 13.03 -4.59
C THR A 26 -9.82 14.32 -5.37
N GLY A 27 -10.99 14.55 -5.97
CA GLY A 27 -11.28 15.80 -6.65
C GLY A 27 -11.57 16.95 -5.68
N ASP A 28 -11.80 18.15 -6.22
CA ASP A 28 -12.02 19.38 -5.44
C ASP A 28 -13.22 19.31 -4.48
N GLY A 29 -14.15 18.39 -4.70
CA GLY A 29 -15.30 18.13 -3.82
C GLY A 29 -15.01 17.19 -2.64
N GLY A 30 -13.77 16.76 -2.44
CA GLY A 30 -13.41 15.78 -1.39
C GLY A 30 -13.87 14.35 -1.69
N VAL A 31 -14.47 14.11 -2.86
CA VAL A 31 -14.92 12.79 -3.30
C VAL A 31 -13.79 12.08 -4.03
N PHE A 32 -13.51 10.84 -3.64
CA PHE A 32 -12.54 10.00 -4.30
C PHE A 32 -13.14 9.38 -5.56
N VAL A 33 -12.43 9.51 -6.68
CA VAL A 33 -12.81 8.93 -7.97
C VAL A 33 -11.79 7.86 -8.34
N PRO A 34 -12.17 6.57 -8.34
CA PRO A 34 -11.31 5.49 -8.80
C PRO A 34 -11.17 5.51 -10.33
N VAL A 35 -10.06 4.97 -10.84
CA VAL A 35 -9.91 4.68 -12.28
C VAL A 35 -10.77 3.47 -12.69
N THR A 36 -11.10 3.34 -13.98
CA THR A 36 -11.88 2.22 -14.54
C THR A 36 -11.36 0.85 -14.11
N ASP A 37 -10.04 0.63 -14.16
CA ASP A 37 -9.41 -0.64 -13.80
C ASP A 37 -8.88 -0.68 -12.35
N CYS A 38 -9.49 0.09 -11.43
CA CYS A 38 -9.01 0.22 -10.05
C CYS A 38 -8.84 -1.13 -9.34
N LEU A 39 -9.72 -2.10 -9.59
CA LEU A 39 -9.61 -3.44 -9.00
C LEU A 39 -8.31 -4.14 -9.40
N ASN A 40 -7.89 -4.02 -10.66
CA ASN A 40 -6.66 -4.66 -11.14
C ASN A 40 -5.43 -4.05 -10.46
N TRP A 41 -5.40 -2.72 -10.37
CA TRP A 41 -4.33 -2.00 -9.66
C TRP A 41 -4.26 -2.35 -8.17
N LEU A 42 -5.40 -2.49 -7.50
CA LEU A 42 -5.44 -2.93 -6.10
C LEU A 42 -4.96 -4.38 -5.94
N GLN A 43 -5.24 -5.25 -6.91
CA GLN A 43 -4.72 -6.61 -6.91
C GLN A 43 -3.21 -6.65 -7.16
N ASP A 44 -2.66 -5.76 -7.99
CA ASP A 44 -1.21 -5.64 -8.17
C ASP A 44 -0.53 -5.15 -6.90
N LEU A 45 -1.09 -4.14 -6.24
CA LEU A 45 -0.62 -3.71 -4.91
C LEU A 45 -0.66 -4.86 -3.90
N GLN A 46 -1.72 -5.67 -3.93
CA GLN A 46 -1.84 -6.84 -3.08
C GLN A 46 -0.77 -7.89 -3.40
N ARG A 47 -0.47 -8.13 -4.68
CA ARG A 47 0.59 -9.06 -5.10
C ARG A 47 1.95 -8.58 -4.64
N ALA A 48 2.24 -7.29 -4.71
CA ALA A 48 3.47 -6.70 -4.19
C ALA A 48 3.60 -6.92 -2.67
N LEU A 49 2.56 -6.57 -1.90
CA LEU A 49 2.53 -6.76 -0.44
C LEU A 49 2.60 -8.22 0.01
N ARG A 50 2.09 -9.17 -0.78
CA ARG A 50 2.22 -10.61 -0.48
C ARG A 50 3.64 -11.14 -0.68
N ARG A 51 4.43 -10.48 -1.52
CA ARG A 51 5.84 -10.81 -1.76
C ARG A 51 6.78 -10.03 -0.84
N ASP A 52 6.25 -9.10 -0.05
CA ASP A 52 7.01 -8.34 0.95
C ASP A 52 7.57 -9.30 2.00
N ASP A 53 8.80 -9.06 2.41
CA ASP A 53 9.50 -9.90 3.38
C ASP A 53 8.91 -9.69 4.78
N ASP A 54 8.60 -10.78 5.50
CA ASP A 54 7.89 -10.69 6.79
C ASP A 54 8.79 -10.16 7.92
N ALA A 55 10.11 -10.29 7.78
CA ALA A 55 11.06 -9.83 8.77
C ALA A 55 11.28 -8.31 8.68
N THR A 56 11.35 -7.77 7.47
CA THR A 56 11.68 -6.36 7.20
C THR A 56 10.46 -5.50 6.90
N ARG A 57 9.46 -6.05 6.20
CA ARG A 57 8.20 -5.39 5.85
C ARG A 57 8.41 -4.08 5.08
N SER A 58 9.44 -4.03 4.24
CA SER A 58 9.92 -2.82 3.59
C SER A 58 8.86 -2.17 2.70
N ILE A 59 8.14 -2.95 1.90
CA ILE A 59 7.07 -2.42 1.04
C ILE A 59 5.94 -1.84 1.89
N ALA A 60 5.51 -2.56 2.94
CA ALA A 60 4.48 -2.07 3.84
C ALA A 60 4.88 -0.76 4.54
N LEU A 61 6.13 -0.65 4.99
CA LEU A 61 6.66 0.57 5.63
C LEU A 61 6.73 1.74 4.65
N LEU A 62 7.17 1.49 3.40
CA LEU A 62 7.20 2.51 2.34
C LEU A 62 5.78 3.03 2.01
N LEU A 63 4.80 2.14 1.84
CA LEU A 63 3.42 2.57 1.62
C LEU A 63 2.84 3.34 2.82
N GLY A 64 3.29 3.00 4.03
CA GLY A 64 2.99 3.73 5.26
C GLY A 64 3.55 5.16 5.25
N SER A 65 4.81 5.35 4.84
CA SER A 65 5.42 6.68 4.74
C SER A 65 4.75 7.56 3.68
N TRP A 66 4.19 6.95 2.63
CA TRP A 66 3.37 7.62 1.61
C TRP A 66 1.91 7.82 2.00
N GLN A 67 1.52 7.42 3.21
CA GLN A 67 0.16 7.64 3.72
C GLN A 67 -0.93 7.01 2.84
N VAL A 68 -0.64 5.89 2.17
CA VAL A 68 -1.52 5.27 1.16
C VAL A 68 -2.85 4.81 1.77
N VAL A 69 -2.85 4.38 3.03
CA VAL A 69 -4.08 3.94 3.72
C VAL A 69 -5.09 5.07 3.80
N GLN A 70 -4.71 6.20 4.37
CA GLN A 70 -5.60 7.33 4.61
C GLN A 70 -5.88 8.16 3.35
N THR A 71 -4.94 8.23 2.41
CA THR A 71 -5.10 9.06 1.21
C THR A 71 -5.73 8.31 0.02
N LYS A 72 -5.64 6.97 -0.01
CA LYS A 72 -6.15 6.16 -1.13
C LYS A 72 -7.12 5.08 -0.66
N LEU A 73 -6.68 4.15 0.19
CA LEU A 73 -7.46 2.93 0.48
C LEU A 73 -8.78 3.19 1.21
N LEU A 74 -8.78 4.01 2.27
CA LEU A 74 -10.01 4.36 2.97
C LEU A 74 -10.98 5.16 2.09
N PRO A 75 -10.54 6.21 1.35
CA PRO A 75 -11.42 6.90 0.40
C PRO A 75 -12.04 5.98 -0.66
N ILE A 76 -11.30 4.98 -1.16
CA ILE A 76 -11.81 3.99 -2.11
C ILE A 76 -12.97 3.19 -1.51
N VAL A 77 -12.85 2.72 -0.25
CA VAL A 77 -13.92 1.96 0.42
C VAL A 77 -15.18 2.82 0.54
N LEU A 78 -15.03 4.10 0.84
CA LEU A 78 -16.17 5.03 0.98
C LEU A 78 -16.82 5.32 -0.38
N ALA A 79 -16.03 5.55 -1.43
CA ALA A 79 -16.53 5.84 -2.76
C ALA A 79 -17.15 4.60 -3.46
N CYS A 80 -16.64 3.41 -3.18
CA CYS A 80 -17.00 2.16 -3.85
C CYS A 80 -17.68 1.16 -2.90
N GLN A 81 -18.40 1.63 -1.87
CA GLN A 81 -18.92 0.79 -0.80
C GLN A 81 -19.84 -0.37 -1.26
N TYR A 82 -20.43 -0.26 -2.45
CA TYR A 82 -21.31 -1.29 -3.04
C TYR A 82 -20.58 -2.25 -3.99
N ASP A 83 -19.31 -1.99 -4.31
CA ASP A 83 -18.46 -2.92 -5.06
C ASP A 83 -17.77 -3.87 -4.09
N SER A 84 -18.41 -5.00 -3.82
CA SER A 84 -17.90 -6.01 -2.89
C SER A 84 -16.52 -6.56 -3.27
N ALA A 85 -16.20 -6.68 -4.56
CA ALA A 85 -14.92 -7.23 -5.00
C ALA A 85 -13.77 -6.25 -4.69
N LEU A 86 -14.01 -4.98 -4.95
CA LEU A 86 -13.09 -3.90 -4.67
C LEU A 86 -12.92 -3.68 -3.16
N VAL A 87 -14.02 -3.59 -2.41
CA VAL A 87 -14.00 -3.43 -0.93
C VAL A 87 -13.26 -4.60 -0.28
N MET A 88 -13.55 -5.85 -0.68
CA MET A 88 -12.86 -7.02 -0.13
C MET A 88 -11.37 -7.04 -0.46
N THR A 89 -10.97 -6.51 -1.61
CA THR A 89 -9.55 -6.41 -1.97
C THR A 89 -8.86 -5.37 -1.08
N VAL A 90 -9.49 -4.22 -0.85
CA VAL A 90 -8.97 -3.20 0.08
C VAL A 90 -8.90 -3.72 1.51
N VAL A 91 -9.92 -4.43 2.01
CA VAL A 91 -9.88 -5.02 3.35
C VAL A 91 -8.71 -5.98 3.50
N LYS A 92 -8.41 -6.81 2.49
CA LYS A 92 -7.22 -7.68 2.51
C LYS A 92 -5.92 -6.87 2.56
N LEU A 93 -5.83 -5.75 1.84
CA LEU A 93 -4.68 -4.84 1.92
C LEU A 93 -4.54 -4.26 3.33
N LEU A 94 -5.64 -3.79 3.93
CA LEU A 94 -5.65 -3.26 5.29
C LEU A 94 -5.21 -4.30 6.32
N VAL A 95 -5.66 -5.56 6.19
CA VAL A 95 -5.21 -6.66 7.06
C VAL A 95 -3.71 -6.89 6.93
N ILE A 96 -3.18 -6.90 5.71
CA ILE A 96 -1.73 -7.06 5.50
C ILE A 96 -0.98 -5.90 6.14
N LEU A 97 -1.39 -4.66 5.87
CA LEU A 97 -0.71 -3.43 6.33
C LEU A 97 -0.79 -3.22 7.84
N THR A 98 -1.85 -3.71 8.51
CA THR A 98 -2.04 -3.57 9.96
C THR A 98 -1.56 -4.77 10.78
N LYS A 99 -1.00 -5.81 10.15
CA LYS A 99 -0.35 -6.92 10.86
C LYS A 99 0.73 -6.36 11.82
N PRO A 100 0.80 -6.86 13.07
CA PRO A 100 1.82 -6.43 14.02
C PRO A 100 3.24 -6.58 13.45
N LEU A 101 4.08 -5.57 13.68
CA LEU A 101 5.47 -5.58 13.21
C LEU A 101 6.33 -6.48 14.11
N SER A 102 7.12 -7.35 13.48
CA SER A 102 8.18 -8.10 14.13
C SER A 102 9.28 -7.16 14.66
N GLY A 103 10.14 -7.65 15.54
CA GLY A 103 11.26 -6.85 16.06
C GLY A 103 12.23 -6.36 14.97
N GLY A 104 12.37 -7.12 13.87
CA GLY A 104 13.13 -6.71 12.68
C GLY A 104 12.46 -5.53 11.97
N ALA A 105 11.17 -5.67 11.67
CA ALA A 105 10.40 -4.64 10.99
C ALA A 105 10.30 -3.33 11.79
N GLN A 106 10.28 -3.41 13.12
CA GLN A 106 10.33 -2.21 13.97
C GLN A 106 11.67 -1.47 13.89
N LYS A 107 12.79 -2.20 13.76
CA LYS A 107 14.10 -1.57 13.54
C LYS A 107 14.14 -0.92 12.16
N ALA A 108 13.61 -1.61 11.16
CA ALA A 108 13.49 -1.09 9.81
C ALA A 108 12.68 0.21 9.75
N ALA A 109 11.52 0.23 10.42
CA ALA A 109 10.67 1.42 10.48
C ALA A 109 11.41 2.65 11.03
N LYS A 110 12.27 2.48 12.05
CA LYS A 110 13.06 3.56 12.66
C LYS A 110 14.17 4.12 11.76
N LEU A 111 14.54 3.40 10.70
CA LEU A 111 15.54 3.85 9.74
C LEU A 111 14.89 4.62 8.57
N VAL A 112 13.59 4.41 8.34
CA VAL A 112 12.84 4.94 7.19
C VAL A 112 11.93 6.12 7.56
N LEU A 113 11.53 6.23 8.84
CA LEU A 113 10.70 7.31 9.41
C LEU A 113 11.50 8.17 10.38
#